data_AF-A0A0E3RNZ4-F1
#
_entry.id   AF-A0A0E3RNZ4-F1
#
_cell.length_a   1.000
_cell.length_b   1.000
_cell.length_c   1.000
_cell.angle_alpha   90.00
_cell.angle_beta   90.00
_cell.angle_gamma   90.00
#
_symmetry.space_group_name_H-M   'P 1'
#
loop_
_entity.id
_entity.type
_entity.pdbx_description
1 polymer ?
#
loop_
_entity_poly.entity_id
_entity_poly.type
_entity_poly.pdbx_seq_one_letter_code
_entity_poly.pdbx_strand_id
1 'polypeptide(L)'
;MIMKNIIIAHNNKYNREVCLDNVFYYNSPEEILDIIASIEKDSAKYENLKEGVFERVTSFYSWNSIAEKYDDLFLKEHGEFLKEHDKFSKKKDELFQEKIGAENQ
;
A
#
# COMPACT_ATOMS: atom_id res chain seq x y z
N MET A 1 2.16 3.98 16.72
CA MET A 1 2.80 2.78 16.14
C MET A 1 4.32 2.80 16.37
N ILE A 2 5.06 3.78 15.84
CA ILE A 2 6.53 3.89 16.03
C ILE A 2 6.95 4.04 17.50
N MET A 3 6.14 4.71 18.31
CA MET A 3 6.41 4.92 19.74
C MET A 3 6.06 3.73 20.64
N LYS A 4 5.75 2.54 20.06
CA LYS A 4 5.40 1.33 20.83
C LYS A 4 4.26 1.53 21.86
N ASN A 5 3.20 2.22 21.44
CA ASN A 5 2.01 2.42 22.27
C ASN A 5 0.95 1.36 21.98
N ILE A 6 0.12 1.06 23.00
CA ILE A 6 -1.14 0.35 22.80
C ILE A 6 -2.07 1.26 21.99
N ILE A 7 -2.77 0.69 21.02
CA ILE A 7 -3.69 1.42 20.14
C ILE A 7 -5.09 0.84 20.30
N ILE A 8 -6.06 1.73 20.43
CA ILE A 8 -7.48 1.44 20.36
C ILE A 8 -7.99 2.12 19.10
N ALA A 9 -8.48 1.36 18.12
CA ALA A 9 -8.83 1.86 16.80
C ALA A 9 -10.27 1.49 16.43
N HIS A 10 -10.94 2.35 15.67
CA HIS A 10 -12.26 2.03 15.15
C HIS A 10 -12.18 0.80 14.23
N ASN A 11 -13.15 -0.11 14.35
CA ASN A 11 -13.23 -1.32 13.54
C ASN A 11 -13.69 -1.02 12.10
N ASN A 12 -12.77 -0.50 11.30
CA ASN A 12 -12.99 -0.27 9.87
C ASN A 12 -11.89 -0.97 9.04
N LYS A 13 -12.16 -1.14 7.75
CA LYS A 13 -11.24 -1.83 6.82
C LYS A 13 -9.85 -1.20 6.75
N TYR A 14 -9.75 0.12 6.94
CA TYR A 14 -8.48 0.85 6.83
C TYR A 14 -7.59 0.58 8.05
N ASN A 15 -8.15 0.69 9.26
CA ASN A 15 -7.45 0.37 10.49
C ASN A 15 -7.12 -1.12 10.61
N ARG A 16 -7.95 -2.00 10.01
CA ARG A 16 -7.63 -3.42 9.87
C ARG A 16 -6.43 -3.68 8.98
N GLU A 17 -6.35 -3.00 7.83
CA GLU A 17 -5.21 -3.14 6.93
C GLU A 17 -3.90 -2.67 7.60
N VAL A 18 -3.95 -1.53 8.28
CA VAL A 18 -2.76 -0.95 8.92
C VAL A 18 -2.31 -1.76 10.12
N CYS A 19 -3.23 -2.11 11.03
CA CYS A 19 -2.88 -2.64 12.34
C CYS A 19 -3.00 -4.16 12.47
N LEU A 20 -3.76 -4.83 11.60
CA LEU A 20 -4.09 -6.26 11.71
C LEU A 20 -4.55 -6.61 13.14
N ASP A 21 -4.13 -7.74 13.69
CA ASP A 21 -4.55 -8.17 15.02
C ASP A 21 -3.71 -7.59 16.17
N ASN A 22 -2.88 -6.57 15.89
CA ASN A 22 -1.96 -6.00 16.87
C ASN A 22 -2.58 -4.87 17.71
N VAL A 23 -3.88 -4.62 17.60
CA VAL A 23 -4.57 -3.51 18.29
C VAL A 23 -5.92 -3.94 18.81
N PHE A 24 -6.48 -3.14 19.73
CA PHE A 24 -7.86 -3.28 20.11
C PHE A 24 -8.76 -2.57 19.10
N TYR A 25 -9.82 -3.25 18.68
CA TYR A 25 -10.85 -2.67 17.85
C TYR A 25 -12.11 -2.41 18.65
N TYR A 26 -12.79 -1.30 18.33
CA TYR A 26 -14.12 -1.00 18.86
C TYR A 26 -15.11 -0.70 17.74
N ASN A 27 -16.39 -1.04 17.95
CA ASN A 27 -17.51 -0.71 17.08
C ASN A 27 -18.44 0.33 17.68
N SER A 28 -18.37 0.54 19.00
CA SER A 28 -19.16 1.54 19.71
C SER A 28 -18.34 2.24 20.81
N PRO A 29 -18.73 3.44 21.24
CA PRO A 29 -18.04 4.17 22.29
C PRO A 29 -18.00 3.44 23.64
N GLU A 30 -19.01 2.63 23.95
CA GLU A 30 -19.11 1.91 25.23
C GLU A 30 -18.00 0.85 25.35
N GLU A 31 -17.67 0.16 24.25
CA GLU A 31 -16.58 -0.83 24.20
C GLU A 31 -15.21 -0.22 24.55
N ILE A 32 -15.01 1.09 24.29
CA ILE A 32 -13.74 1.78 24.59
C ILE A 32 -13.47 1.77 26.10
N LEU A 33 -14.51 1.96 26.92
CA LEU A 33 -14.36 1.99 28.38
C LEU A 33 -13.91 0.65 28.92
N ASP A 34 -14.49 -0.44 28.41
CA ASP A 34 -14.11 -1.81 28.80
C ASP A 34 -12.66 -2.13 28.39
N ILE A 35 -12.25 -1.70 27.20
CA ILE A 35 -10.88 -1.87 26.72
C ILE A 35 -9.89 -1.09 27.59
N ILE A 36 -10.18 0.17 27.92
CA ILE A 36 -9.32 1.00 28.79
C ILE A 36 -9.19 0.35 30.16
N ALA A 37 -10.30 -0.05 30.78
CA ALA A 37 -10.28 -0.70 32.08
C ALA A 37 -9.46 -2.01 32.07
N SER A 38 -9.53 -2.78 30.98
CA SER A 38 -8.72 -3.98 30.80
C SER A 38 -7.22 -3.68 30.68
N ILE A 39 -6.84 -2.59 30.00
CA ILE A 39 -5.44 -2.16 29.84
C ILE A 39 -4.88 -1.65 31.17
N GLU A 40 -5.64 -0.83 31.90
CA GLU A 40 -5.20 -0.27 33.19
C GLU A 40 -5.02 -1.34 34.26
N LYS A 41 -5.83 -2.41 34.20
CA LYS A 41 -5.72 -3.54 35.12
C LYS A 41 -4.40 -4.31 34.96
N ASP A 42 -3.93 -4.50 33.73
CA ASP A 42 -2.67 -5.20 33.44
C ASP A 42 -2.13 -4.81 32.06
N SER A 43 -1.34 -3.73 32.02
CA SER A 43 -0.79 -3.23 30.76
C SER A 43 0.34 -4.12 30.21
N ALA A 44 1.06 -4.85 31.07
CA ALA A 44 2.17 -5.71 30.69
C ALA A 44 1.71 -6.92 29.87
N LYS A 45 0.47 -7.38 30.11
CA LYS A 45 -0.19 -8.41 29.29
C LYS A 45 -0.22 -8.09 27.80
N TYR A 46 -0.17 -6.81 27.43
CA TYR A 46 -0.36 -6.34 26.06
C TYR A 46 0.93 -5.89 25.39
N GLU A 47 2.10 -6.27 25.92
CA GLU A 47 3.40 -5.87 25.34
C GLU A 47 3.56 -6.37 23.90
N ASN A 48 3.07 -7.58 23.60
CA ASN A 48 3.08 -8.13 22.25
C ASN A 48 2.32 -7.27 21.23
N LEU A 49 1.26 -6.57 21.65
CA LEU A 49 0.51 -5.66 20.77
C LEU A 49 1.38 -4.47 20.37
N LYS A 50 2.16 -3.91 21.32
CA LYS A 50 3.04 -2.78 21.06
C LYS A 50 4.16 -3.15 20.08
N GLU A 51 4.78 -4.30 20.30
CA GLU A 51 5.85 -4.80 19.42
C GLU A 51 5.31 -5.14 18.03
N GLY A 52 4.19 -5.86 17.92
CA GLY A 52 3.62 -6.22 16.63
C GLY A 52 3.20 -5.00 15.79
N VAL A 53 2.62 -3.97 16.43
CA VAL A 53 2.33 -2.70 15.76
C VAL A 53 3.60 -2.00 15.27
N PHE A 54 4.65 -2.00 16.10
CA PHE A 54 5.93 -1.40 15.76
C PHE A 54 6.57 -2.09 14.55
N GLU A 55 6.67 -3.42 14.59
CA GLU A 55 7.19 -4.24 13.49
C GLU A 55 6.42 -4.02 12.19
N ARG A 56 5.08 -3.95 12.26
CA ARG A 56 4.21 -3.69 11.11
C ARG A 56 4.50 -2.34 10.47
N VAL A 57 4.59 -1.27 11.26
CA VAL A 57 4.82 0.08 10.71
C VAL A 57 6.22 0.24 10.14
N THR A 58 7.24 -0.32 10.78
CA THR A 58 8.62 -0.22 10.28
C THR A 58 8.85 -1.05 9.03
N SER A 59 8.14 -2.17 8.88
CA SER A 59 8.31 -3.09 7.75
C SER A 59 7.54 -2.67 6.50
N PHE A 60 6.34 -2.09 6.65
CA PHE A 60 5.43 -1.87 5.50
C PHE A 60 5.11 -0.41 5.20
N TYR A 61 5.30 0.48 6.18
CA TYR A 61 4.86 1.87 6.12
C TYR A 61 6.02 2.87 6.33
N SER A 62 7.26 2.43 6.09
CA SER A 62 8.41 3.32 6.06
C SER A 62 8.39 4.20 4.82
N TRP A 63 8.91 5.42 4.91
CA TRP A 63 9.01 6.33 3.77
C TRP A 63 9.81 5.73 2.62
N ASN A 64 10.89 5.01 2.91
CA ASN A 64 11.69 4.34 1.91
C ASN A 64 10.86 3.30 1.14
N SER A 65 10.13 2.42 1.84
CA SER A 65 9.30 1.41 1.19
C SER A 65 8.17 2.02 0.35
N ILE A 66 7.59 3.12 0.83
CA ILE A 66 6.54 3.82 0.08
C ILE A 66 7.13 4.47 -1.17
N ALA A 67 8.26 5.18 -1.06
CA ALA A 67 8.93 5.82 -2.18
C ALA A 67 9.32 4.79 -3.26
N GLU A 68 9.94 3.68 -2.87
CA GLU A 68 10.31 2.58 -3.77
C GLU A 68 9.10 2.04 -4.55
N LYS A 69 7.94 1.85 -3.89
CA LYS A 69 6.71 1.40 -4.58
C LYS A 69 6.20 2.40 -5.61
N TYR A 70 6.35 3.70 -5.36
CA TYR A 70 5.99 4.73 -6.33
C TYR A 70 6.98 4.77 -7.49
N ASP A 71 8.28 4.65 -7.21
CA ASP A 71 9.31 4.58 -8.25
C ASP A 71 9.09 3.36 -9.16
N ASP A 72 8.82 2.19 -8.60
CA ASP A 72 8.49 0.97 -9.34
C ASP A 72 7.26 1.16 -10.24
N LEU A 73 6.21 1.82 -9.71
CA LEU A 73 5.01 2.12 -10.48
C LEU A 73 5.34 3.05 -11.65
N PHE A 74 6.05 4.15 -11.40
CA PHE A 74 6.39 5.11 -12.46
C PHE A 74 7.29 4.49 -13.52
N LEU A 75 8.28 3.68 -13.14
CA LEU A 75 9.14 2.96 -14.08
C LEU A 75 8.36 1.96 -14.93
N LYS A 76 7.42 1.23 -14.32
CA LYS A 76 6.55 0.30 -15.04
C LYS A 76 5.68 1.03 -16.06
N GLU A 77 4.96 2.06 -15.64
CA GLU A 77 4.08 2.83 -16.52
C GLU A 77 4.87 3.53 -17.64
N HIS A 78 6.08 4.04 -17.34
CA HIS A 78 6.97 4.60 -18.35
C HIS A 78 7.44 3.55 -19.37
N GLY A 79 7.81 2.35 -18.91
CA GLY A 79 8.19 1.26 -19.79
C GLY A 79 7.05 0.80 -20.70
N GLU A 80 5.82 0.72 -20.19
CA GLU A 80 4.64 0.40 -21.01
C GLU A 80 4.38 1.49 -22.05
N PHE A 81 4.49 2.77 -21.67
CA PHE A 81 4.37 3.89 -22.60
C PHE A 81 5.36 3.80 -23.77
N LEU A 82 6.64 3.49 -23.50
CA LEU A 82 7.65 3.34 -24.55
C LEU A 82 7.33 2.18 -25.50
N LYS A 83 6.86 1.03 -24.98
CA LYS A 83 6.45 -0.11 -25.81
C LYS A 83 5.29 0.23 -26.73
N GLU A 84 4.30 0.99 -26.25
CA GLU A 84 3.20 1.44 -27.09
C GLU A 84 3.68 2.38 -28.18
N HIS A 85 4.52 3.36 -27.83
CA HIS A 85 5.08 4.31 -28.79
C HIS A 85 5.87 3.60 -29.92
N ASP A 86 6.71 2.62 -29.58
CA ASP A 86 7.47 1.84 -30.56
C ASP A 86 6.56 1.03 -31.50
N LYS A 87 5.48 0.44 -30.98
CA LYS A 87 4.48 -0.27 -31.81
C LYS A 87 3.80 0.68 -32.78
N PHE A 88 3.43 1.88 -32.33
CA PHE A 88 2.83 2.90 -33.19
C PHE A 88 3.79 3.36 -34.28
N SER A 89 5.07 3.58 -33.96
CA SER A 89 6.08 3.96 -34.95
C SER A 89 6.25 2.89 -36.03
N LYS A 90 6.44 1.62 -35.64
CA LYS A 90 6.60 0.50 -36.59
C LYS A 90 5.39 0.33 -37.50
N LYS A 91 4.18 0.40 -36.94
CA LYS A 91 2.94 0.28 -37.73
C LYS A 91 2.79 1.42 -38.74
N LYS A 92 3.24 2.62 -38.40
CA LYS A 92 3.25 3.78 -39.31
C LYS A 92 4.21 3.56 -40.48
N ASP A 93 5.40 3.02 -40.20
CA ASP A 93 6.39 2.71 -41.23
C ASP A 93 5.90 1.60 -42.18
N GLU A 94 5.29 0.54 -41.64
CA GLU A 94 4.66 -0.54 -42.43
C GLU A 94 3.58 0.02 -43.37
N LEU A 95 2.65 0.84 -42.85
CA LEU A 95 1.59 1.47 -43.66
C LEU A 95 2.16 2.37 -44.77
N PHE A 96 3.27 3.04 -44.50
CA PHE A 96 3.92 3.92 -45.48
C PHE A 96 4.54 3.11 -46.61
N GLN A 97 5.22 2.00 -46.30
CA GLN A 97 5.80 1.12 -47.32
C GLN A 97 4.74 0.42 -48.17
N GLU A 98 3.63 0.00 -47.57
CA GLU A 98 2.49 -0.58 -48.31
C GLU A 98 1.89 0.41 -49.31
N LYS A 99 1.73 1.68 -48.94
CA LYS A 99 1.21 2.72 -49.85
C LYS A 99 2.15 3.01 -51.01
N ILE A 100 3.47 3.09 -50.78
CA ILE A 100 4.45 3.27 -51.85
C ILE A 100 4.49 2.06 -52.78
N GLY A 101 4.36 0.84 -52.26
CA GLY A 101 4.30 -0.38 -53.07
C GLY A 101 3.06 -0.46 -53.95
N ALA A 102 1.90 0.00 -53.45
CA ALA A 102 0.64 0.02 -54.19
C ALA A 102 0.56 1.09 -55.28
N GLU A 103 1.30 2.21 -55.16
CA GLU A 103 1.35 3.26 -56.18
C GLU A 103 2.30 2.94 -57.35
N ASN A 104 3.15 1.92 -57.21
CA ASN A 104 4.14 1.51 -58.22
C ASN A 104 3.75 0.24 -59.01
N GLN A 105 2.51 -0.24 -58.88
CA GLN A 105 1.90 -1.33 -59.67
C GLN A 105 0.76 -0.80 -60.53
#